data_AF-A0A3B0CDI8-F1
#
_entry.id   AF-A0A3B0CDI8-F1
#
_cell.length_a   1.000
_cell.length_b   1.000
_cell.length_c   1.000
_cell.angle_alpha   90.00
_cell.angle_beta   90.00
_cell.angle_gamma   90.00
#
_symmetry.space_group_name_H-M   'P 1'
#
loop_
_entity.id
_entity.type
_entity.pdbx_description
1 polymer ?
#
loop_
_entity_poly.entity_id
_entity_poly.type
_entity_poly.pdbx_seq_one_letter_code
_entity_poly.pdbx_strand_id
1 'polypeptide(L)'
;MMTALTKFTIMLTLSLLGENSNEKDFAQTYAPIKSDNPIVKDSTQTRAFEILANKCNVCHVNRNRRRVFTEDNMNDWSNSVYKQVFIKKRMPKGKKIKLTSEEYQNLLTWISSTKNK
;
A
#
# COMPACT_ATOMS: atom_id res chain seq x y z
N MET A 1 -59.71 18.04 -3.05
CA MET A 1 -59.02 18.18 -4.34
C MET A 1 -58.68 16.77 -4.82
N MET A 2 -59.26 16.37 -5.96
CA MET A 2 -59.22 15.01 -6.49
C MET A 2 -57.94 14.76 -7.31
N THR A 3 -57.46 13.51 -7.27
CA THR A 3 -56.30 12.95 -7.99
C THR A 3 -56.51 12.91 -9.51
N ALA A 4 -55.45 13.14 -10.29
CA ALA A 4 -55.36 12.62 -11.65
C ALA A 4 -53.92 12.25 -12.00
N LEU A 5 -53.67 10.95 -12.10
CA LEU A 5 -52.53 10.37 -12.78
C LEU A 5 -52.68 10.59 -14.28
N THR A 6 -51.62 11.04 -14.96
CA THR A 6 -51.48 10.87 -16.41
C THR A 6 -50.32 9.91 -16.68
N LYS A 7 -50.67 8.75 -17.24
CA LYS A 7 -49.75 7.67 -17.64
C LYS A 7 -49.32 7.85 -19.09
N PHE A 8 -48.01 7.73 -19.30
CA PHE A 8 -47.28 7.19 -20.46
C PHE A 8 -47.99 7.05 -21.82
N THR A 9 -47.38 7.66 -22.85
CA THR A 9 -47.22 7.02 -24.16
C THR A 9 -45.77 7.15 -24.65
N ILE A 10 -45.31 6.06 -25.24
CA ILE A 10 -43.96 5.70 -25.66
C ILE A 10 -43.74 6.13 -27.12
N MET A 11 -42.53 6.55 -27.48
CA MET A 11 -41.81 6.23 -28.73
C MET A 11 -40.62 7.17 -28.90
N LEU A 12 -39.47 6.85 -29.50
CA LEU A 12 -38.83 5.61 -29.95
C LEU A 12 -37.46 6.08 -30.51
N THR A 13 -36.39 5.49 -29.99
CA THR A 13 -35.01 5.33 -30.53
C THR A 13 -34.34 6.44 -31.36
N LEU A 14 -33.12 6.80 -30.95
CA LEU A 14 -31.99 6.74 -31.87
C LEU A 14 -30.72 6.27 -31.14
N SER A 15 -30.23 5.12 -31.59
CA SER A 15 -28.98 4.50 -31.17
C SER A 15 -27.78 5.37 -31.52
N LEU A 16 -26.88 5.59 -30.57
CA LEU A 16 -25.46 5.77 -30.88
C LEU A 16 -24.66 4.85 -29.95
N LEU A 17 -24.02 3.87 -30.58
CA LEU A 17 -23.09 2.94 -29.97
C LEU A 17 -21.94 3.73 -29.34
N GLY A 18 -21.80 3.62 -28.02
CA GLY A 18 -20.61 4.05 -27.29
C GLY A 18 -19.69 2.86 -27.06
N GLU A 19 -19.11 2.32 -28.13
CA GLU A 19 -17.87 1.56 -28.02
C GLU A 19 -16.73 2.50 -28.37
N ASN A 20 -15.87 2.76 -27.40
CA ASN A 20 -14.45 2.98 -27.66
C ASN A 20 -13.71 2.59 -26.39
N SER A 21 -13.34 1.31 -26.35
CA SER A 21 -12.20 0.81 -25.62
C SER A 21 -11.01 1.75 -25.83
N ASN A 22 -10.59 2.44 -24.76
CA ASN A 22 -9.23 2.98 -24.72
C ASN A 22 -8.29 1.82 -24.37
N GLU A 23 -8.16 0.92 -25.34
CA GLU A 23 -7.00 0.07 -25.50
C GLU A 23 -5.85 1.02 -25.85
N LYS A 24 -5.07 1.42 -24.84
CA LYS A 24 -3.79 2.06 -25.10
C LYS A 24 -2.80 0.96 -25.44
N ASP A 25 -2.93 0.51 -26.69
CA ASP A 25 -1.92 -0.26 -27.37
C ASP A 25 -0.74 0.68 -27.63
N PHE A 26 0.15 0.79 -26.63
CA PHE A 26 1.45 1.42 -26.79
C PHE A 26 2.45 0.33 -27.15
N ALA A 27 2.23 -0.27 -28.32
CA ALA A 27 3.29 -0.91 -29.11
C ALA A 27 4.25 0.18 -29.64
N GLN A 28 4.87 0.92 -28.72
CA GLN A 28 5.99 1.80 -29.00
C GLN A 28 7.24 1.01 -28.64
N THR A 29 7.82 0.41 -29.69
CA THR A 29 9.22 -0.01 -29.81
C THR A 29 10.00 -0.01 -28.48
N TYR A 30 10.00 -1.16 -27.79
CA TYR A 30 10.92 -1.46 -26.70
C TYR A 30 12.34 -1.59 -27.27
N ALA A 31 12.93 -0.48 -27.69
CA ALA A 31 14.38 -0.39 -27.61
C ALA A 31 14.70 -0.45 -26.11
N PRO A 32 15.41 -1.49 -25.62
CA PRO A 32 15.77 -1.54 -24.22
C PRO A 32 16.73 -0.38 -23.98
N ILE A 33 16.25 0.67 -23.32
CA ILE A 33 17.10 1.66 -22.69
C ILE A 33 17.87 0.87 -21.64
N LYS A 34 19.12 0.51 -21.97
CA LYS A 34 20.08 -0.03 -21.01
C LYS A 34 20.39 1.08 -20.01
N SER A 35 19.53 1.19 -19.02
CA SER A 35 19.85 1.88 -17.78
C SER A 35 20.72 0.90 -17.01
N ASP A 36 22.04 1.14 -17.00
CA ASP A 36 23.02 0.41 -16.19
C ASP A 36 22.89 0.73 -14.69
N ASN A 37 21.69 1.08 -14.22
CA ASN A 37 21.38 1.03 -12.80
C ASN A 37 20.97 -0.41 -12.48
N PRO A 38 21.59 -1.05 -11.47
CA PRO A 38 21.12 -2.36 -11.03
C PRO A 38 19.65 -2.17 -10.65
N ILE A 39 18.76 -2.87 -11.36
CA ILE A 39 17.35 -2.98 -11.02
C ILE A 39 17.33 -3.75 -9.70
N VAL A 40 17.59 -3.05 -8.60
CA VAL A 40 17.32 -3.53 -7.26
C VAL A 40 15.81 -3.62 -7.24
N LYS A 41 15.31 -4.84 -7.47
CA LYS A 41 13.90 -5.16 -7.34
C LYS A 41 13.56 -4.98 -5.87
N ASP A 42 13.24 -3.74 -5.50
CA ASP A 42 12.97 -3.34 -4.13
C ASP A 42 11.79 -4.16 -3.61
N SER A 43 12.12 -5.08 -2.71
CA SER A 43 11.20 -6.09 -2.23
C SER A 43 10.30 -5.48 -1.16
N THR A 44 9.09 -6.01 -1.01
CA THR A 44 8.17 -5.62 0.09
C THR A 44 8.86 -5.67 1.47
N GLN A 45 9.78 -6.63 1.66
CA GLN A 45 10.55 -6.77 2.89
C GLN A 45 11.58 -5.64 3.05
N THR A 46 12.28 -5.25 1.98
CA THR A 46 13.26 -4.15 1.97
C THR A 46 12.61 -2.83 2.38
N ARG A 47 11.50 -2.44 1.74
CA ARG A 47 10.74 -1.23 2.13
C ARG A 47 10.29 -1.26 3.59
N ALA A 48 9.79 -2.40 4.05
CA ALA A 48 9.36 -2.53 5.44
C ALA A 48 10.53 -2.39 6.42
N PHE A 49 11.70 -2.95 6.07
CA PHE A 49 12.89 -2.85 6.91
C PHE A 49 13.35 -1.40 7.04
N GLU A 50 13.39 -0.65 5.94
CA GLU A 50 13.74 0.78 5.96
C GLU A 50 12.81 1.56 6.88
N ILE A 51 11.50 1.29 6.85
CA ILE A 51 10.54 1.92 7.75
C ILE A 51 10.83 1.56 9.21
N LEU A 52 11.06 0.28 9.53
CA LEU A 52 11.36 -0.16 10.88
C LEU A 52 12.67 0.46 11.40
N ALA A 53 13.71 0.51 10.56
CA ALA A 53 14.99 1.12 10.87
C ALA A 53 14.85 2.63 11.14
N ASN A 54 14.16 3.35 10.26
CA ASN A 54 14.08 4.81 10.35
C ASN A 54 13.04 5.30 11.37
N LYS A 55 11.94 4.57 11.59
CA LYS A 55 10.81 5.03 12.42
C LYS A 55 10.75 4.35 13.78
N CYS A 56 11.21 3.11 13.90
CA CYS A 56 11.14 2.35 15.16
C CYS A 56 12.49 2.23 15.85
N ASN A 57 13.57 1.92 15.12
CA ASN A 57 14.87 1.70 15.72
C ASN A 57 15.45 2.97 16.37
N VAL A 58 15.10 4.16 15.87
CA VAL A 58 15.43 5.46 16.51
C VAL A 58 15.17 5.49 18.03
N CYS A 59 14.11 4.83 18.49
CA CYS A 59 13.80 4.68 19.91
C CYS A 59 14.32 3.35 20.48
N HIS A 60 14.27 2.24 19.72
CA HIS A 60 14.68 0.94 20.24
C HIS A 60 16.19 0.88 20.56
N VAL A 61 17.06 1.50 19.76
CA VAL A 61 18.51 1.52 20.04
C VAL A 61 18.84 2.18 21.38
N ASN A 62 18.04 3.16 21.79
CA ASN A 62 18.26 3.92 23.01
C ASN A 62 17.49 3.38 24.22
N ARG A 63 16.24 2.94 24.01
CA ARG A 63 15.30 2.64 25.12
C ARG A 63 14.90 1.18 25.22
N ASN A 64 15.12 0.37 24.18
CA ASN A 64 14.75 -1.04 24.19
C ASN A 64 15.60 -1.86 23.20
N ARG A 65 16.90 -2.00 23.52
CA ARG A 65 17.90 -2.60 22.62
C ARG A 65 17.55 -4.03 22.18
N ARG A 66 16.83 -4.78 23.01
CA ARG A 66 16.36 -6.15 22.71
C ARG A 66 15.25 -6.21 21.65
N ARG A 67 14.71 -5.07 21.22
CA ARG A 67 13.66 -4.97 20.20
C ARG A 67 14.14 -4.24 18.93
N VAL A 68 15.45 -4.04 18.76
CA VAL A 68 16.00 -3.45 17.53
C VAL A 68 15.74 -4.43 16.38
N PHE A 69 15.12 -3.91 15.32
CA PHE A 69 14.84 -4.68 14.11
C PHE A 69 16.09 -4.78 13.24
N THR A 70 16.36 -5.98 12.73
CA THR A 70 17.36 -6.29 11.69
C THR A 70 16.67 -7.03 10.55
N GLU A 71 17.30 -7.12 9.39
CA GLU A 71 16.75 -7.88 8.25
C GLU A 71 16.50 -9.35 8.63
N ASP A 72 17.42 -9.94 9.40
CA ASP A 72 17.33 -11.34 9.84
C ASP A 72 16.16 -11.59 10.79
N ASN A 73 15.86 -10.63 11.68
CA ASN A 73 14.87 -10.85 12.73
C ASN A 73 13.48 -10.33 12.36
N MET A 74 13.34 -9.35 11.46
CA MET A 74 12.11 -8.57 11.34
C MET A 74 10.84 -9.44 11.14
N ASN A 75 10.95 -10.54 10.41
CA ASN A 75 9.84 -11.44 10.13
C ASN A 75 9.31 -12.12 11.41
N ASP A 76 10.19 -12.53 12.32
CA ASP A 76 9.80 -13.12 13.62
C ASP A 76 8.99 -12.14 14.48
N TRP A 77 9.20 -10.85 14.25
CA TRP A 77 8.55 -9.78 14.99
C TRP A 77 7.31 -9.22 14.32
N SER A 78 6.92 -9.69 13.14
CA SER A 78 5.83 -9.11 12.34
C SER A 78 4.51 -9.03 13.12
N ASN A 79 4.18 -10.06 13.89
CA ASN A 79 3.00 -10.09 14.77
C ASN A 79 3.06 -9.02 15.87
N SER A 80 4.25 -8.78 16.43
CA SER A 80 4.45 -7.72 17.41
C SER A 80 4.33 -6.34 16.78
N VAL A 81 4.90 -6.13 15.59
CA VAL A 81 4.74 -4.87 14.83
C VAL A 81 3.26 -4.61 14.57
N TYR A 82 2.53 -5.60 14.06
CA TYR A 82 1.09 -5.50 13.80
C TYR A 82 0.33 -5.02 15.05
N LYS A 83 0.57 -5.70 16.17
CA LYS A 83 -0.08 -5.42 17.45
C LYS A 83 0.25 -4.02 17.98
N GLN A 84 1.49 -3.56 17.89
CA GLN A 84 1.90 -2.27 18.45
C GLN A 84 1.52 -1.08 17.56
N VAL A 85 1.63 -1.23 16.24
CA VAL A 85 1.42 -0.15 15.26
C VAL A 85 -0.06 0.00 14.90
N PHE A 86 -0.75 -1.10 14.56
CA PHE A 86 -2.09 -1.02 13.99
C PHE A 86 -3.20 -1.18 15.03
N ILE A 87 -3.07 -2.16 15.93
CA ILE A 87 -4.09 -2.40 16.96
C ILE A 87 -3.98 -1.36 18.06
N LYS A 88 -2.81 -1.30 18.70
CA LYS A 88 -2.64 -0.48 19.91
C LYS A 88 -2.17 0.94 19.63
N LYS A 89 -1.74 1.24 18.39
CA LYS A 89 -1.31 2.58 17.95
C LYS A 89 -0.29 3.24 18.90
N ARG A 90 0.65 2.45 19.44
CA ARG A 90 1.65 2.89 20.43
C ARG A 90 3.00 3.26 19.83
N MET A 91 3.17 2.93 18.56
CA MET A 91 4.41 3.03 17.78
C MET A 91 4.09 3.66 16.43
N PRO A 92 4.99 4.49 15.87
CA PRO A 92 6.24 4.95 16.47
C PRO A 92 6.04 5.88 17.68
N LYS A 93 7.05 5.99 18.55
CA LYS A 93 6.99 6.80 19.77
C LYS A 93 7.31 8.27 19.49
N GLY A 94 6.62 9.16 20.19
CA GLY A 94 6.85 10.60 20.13
C GLY A 94 5.95 11.30 19.11
N LYS A 95 6.01 12.63 19.09
CA LYS A 95 5.14 13.46 18.23
C LYS A 95 5.77 13.78 16.86
N LYS A 96 7.10 13.71 16.75
CA LYS A 96 7.85 14.13 15.55
C LYS A 96 7.98 13.00 14.52
N ILE A 97 8.24 11.78 14.99
CA ILE A 97 8.45 10.63 14.11
C ILE A 97 7.10 9.93 13.94
N LYS A 98 6.55 10.03 12.73
CA LYS A 98 5.27 9.44 12.36
C LYS A 98 5.42 8.58 11.12
N LEU A 99 4.53 7.60 11.01
CA LEU A 99 4.32 6.86 9.78
C LEU A 99 3.42 7.68 8.84
N THR A 100 3.79 7.78 7.58
CA THR A 100 2.90 8.25 6.51
C THR A 100 1.88 7.16 6.17
N SER A 101 0.82 7.52 5.46
CA SER A 101 -0.18 6.55 4.99
C SER A 101 0.45 5.45 4.14
N GLU A 102 1.41 5.79 3.28
CA GLU A 102 2.16 4.84 2.47
C GLU A 102 3.02 3.91 3.34
N GLU A 103 3.74 4.44 4.33
CA GLU A 103 4.53 3.63 5.25
C GLU A 103 3.66 2.65 6.04
N TYR A 104 2.44 3.06 6.44
CA TYR A 104 1.46 2.13 7.03
C TYR A 104 1.08 1.00 6.07
N GLN A 105 0.83 1.30 4.79
CA GLN A 105 0.47 0.29 3.80
C GLN A 105 1.63 -0.66 3.49
N ASN A 106 2.86 -0.15 3.41
CA ASN A 106 4.05 -0.97 3.20
C ASN A 106 4.27 -1.94 4.37
N LEU A 107 4.15 -1.47 5.61
CA LEU A 107 4.23 -2.34 6.79
C LEU A 107 3.11 -3.39 6.81
N LEU A 108 1.86 -3.01 6.47
CA LEU A 108 0.74 -3.93 6.48
C LEU A 108 0.86 -5.01 5.40
N THR A 109 1.30 -4.62 4.20
CA THR A 109 1.57 -5.52 3.08
C THR A 109 2.66 -6.52 3.47
N TRP A 110 3.78 -6.04 4.02
CA TRP A 110 4.84 -6.90 4.52
C TRP A 110 4.36 -7.88 5.59
N ILE A 111 3.70 -7.39 6.65
CA ILE A 111 3.14 -8.24 7.73
C ILE A 111 2.25 -9.34 7.14
N SER A 112 1.38 -8.99 6.19
CA SER A 112 0.47 -9.94 5.56
C SER A 112 1.22 -11.01 4.76
N SER A 113 2.31 -10.63 4.07
CA SER A 113 3.17 -11.58 3.36
C SER A 113 3.92 -12.54 4.28
N THR A 114 4.18 -12.17 5.53
CA THR A 114 4.86 -13.06 6.51
C THR A 114 3.94 -14.13 7.10
N LYS A 115 2.62 -13.97 7.02
CA LYS A 115 1.64 -14.93 7.57
C LYS A 115 1.30 -16.07 6.62
N ASN A 116 1.59 -15.89 5.33
CA ASN A 116 1.28 -16.85 4.28
C ASN A 116 2.53 -17.66 3.85
N LYS A 117 3.54 -17.75 4.72
CA LYS A 117 4.78 -18.50 4.51
C LYS A 117 4.86 -19.69 5.45
#